data_AF-H2ZF10-F1
#
_entry.id   AF-H2ZF10-F1
#
_cell.length_a   1.000
_cell.length_b   1.000
_cell.length_c   1.000
_cell.angle_alpha   90.00
_cell.angle_beta   90.00
_cell.angle_gamma   90.00
#
_symmetry.space_group_name_H-M   'P 1'
#
loop_
_entity.id
_entity.type
_entity.pdbx_description
1 polymer ?
#
loop_
_entity_poly.entity_id
_entity_poly.type
_entity_poly.pdbx_seq_one_letter_code
_entity_poly.pdbx_strand_id
1 'polypeptide(L)'
;METEGGYELGGVITNDRKDDMTPESTMQNMHCIHPADLFPFTRKPMLIIVDSDNAKAFSHLPDLFGQPVICLMASEELPHSIREHFTRGRLLTTFLYSPIMAFMLTCGIDQTSDRLYERCEQVVEKALYEAQRSYLRSRTIDHSFLQFFGDEFIRLILLRFAFCYCTLRLHRAYKHYLKKTLLATLLSTKL
;
A
#
# COMPACT_ATOMS: atom_id res chain seq x y z
N MET A 1 22.70 14.29 13.50
CA MET A 1 21.94 13.26 12.78
C MET A 1 21.66 13.84 11.41
N GLU A 2 22.45 13.46 10.42
CA GLU A 2 22.22 13.89 9.05
C GLU A 2 20.87 13.33 8.60
N THR A 3 19.95 14.20 8.23
CA THR A 3 18.69 13.85 7.58
C THR A 3 19.01 13.43 6.14
N GLU A 4 19.65 12.28 5.96
CA GLU A 4 19.77 11.67 4.63
C GLU A 4 18.37 11.27 4.13
N GLY A 5 18.11 11.50 2.84
CA GLY A 5 17.26 10.59 2.06
C GLY A 5 15.81 10.98 1.77
N GLY A 6 15.25 12.04 2.34
CA GLY A 6 13.82 12.36 2.13
C GLY A 6 13.47 12.97 0.76
N TYR A 7 14.45 13.54 0.06
CA TYR A 7 14.32 14.11 -1.29
C TYR A 7 15.15 13.35 -2.35
N GLU A 8 16.07 12.49 -1.94
CA GLU A 8 17.07 11.85 -2.81
C GLU A 8 16.50 10.71 -3.65
N LEU A 9 15.49 10.01 -3.13
CA LEU A 9 14.79 8.93 -3.84
C LEU A 9 13.68 9.44 -4.78
N GLY A 10 13.59 10.76 -4.96
CA GLY A 10 12.54 11.43 -5.72
C GLY A 10 11.19 11.41 -5.00
N GLY A 11 10.13 11.66 -5.75
CA GLY A 11 8.77 11.75 -5.23
C GLY A 11 7.72 11.14 -6.15
N VAL A 12 6.45 11.42 -5.85
CA VAL A 12 5.30 11.01 -6.64
C VAL A 12 4.71 12.23 -7.34
N ILE A 13 4.66 12.19 -8.67
CA ILE A 13 4.09 13.25 -9.51
C ILE A 13 2.60 13.38 -9.23
N THR A 14 2.11 14.62 -9.11
CA THR A 14 0.69 14.94 -8.81
C THR A 14 -0.05 15.64 -9.95
N ASN A 15 0.55 15.72 -11.15
CA ASN A 15 -0.07 16.34 -12.32
C ASN A 15 -0.32 15.29 -13.41
N ASP A 16 -1.47 15.39 -14.09
CA ASP A 16 -1.90 14.47 -15.15
C ASP A 16 -1.32 14.83 -16.53
N ARG A 17 -0.68 16.00 -16.66
CA ARG A 17 -0.12 16.43 -17.94
C ARG A 17 1.16 15.64 -18.23
N LYS A 18 1.08 14.76 -19.24
CA LYS A 18 2.24 14.26 -19.99
C LYS A 18 2.80 15.41 -20.82
N ASP A 19 3.40 16.39 -20.16
CA ASP A 19 4.25 17.32 -20.89
C ASP A 19 5.50 16.53 -21.31
N ASP A 20 5.84 16.55 -22.60
CA ASP A 20 7.02 15.91 -23.19
C ASP A 20 8.30 16.58 -22.66
N MET A 21 8.59 16.36 -21.38
CA MET A 21 9.67 17.03 -20.67
C MET A 21 10.88 16.11 -20.58
N THR A 22 11.99 16.59 -21.14
CA THR A 22 13.29 15.94 -21.06
C THR A 22 13.73 15.72 -19.60
N PRO A 23 14.53 14.67 -19.32
CA PRO A 23 14.90 14.25 -17.97
C PRO A 23 15.75 15.26 -17.16
N GLU A 24 16.12 16.40 -17.76
CA GLU A 24 16.96 17.43 -17.13
C GLU A 24 16.18 18.65 -16.63
N SER A 25 14.85 18.68 -16.76
CA SER A 25 14.09 19.82 -16.25
C SER A 25 13.90 19.74 -14.73
N THR A 26 14.61 20.61 -14.02
CA THR A 26 14.46 20.94 -12.60
C THR A 26 13.01 21.20 -12.16
N MET A 27 12.08 21.38 -13.11
CA MET A 27 10.64 21.49 -12.92
C MET A 27 9.95 20.17 -12.55
N GLN A 28 10.54 19.00 -12.83
CA GLN A 28 9.97 17.69 -12.45
C GLN A 28 9.85 17.55 -10.92
N ASN A 29 10.67 18.26 -10.14
CA ASN A 29 10.60 18.26 -8.68
C ASN A 29 9.45 19.11 -8.11
N MET A 30 9.02 20.18 -8.79
CA MET A 30 7.96 21.08 -8.28
C MET A 30 6.58 20.43 -8.23
N HIS A 31 6.34 19.43 -9.09
CA HIS A 31 5.06 18.72 -9.18
C HIS A 31 5.09 17.35 -8.51
N CYS A 32 6.12 17.07 -7.71
CA CYS A 32 6.25 15.84 -6.95
C CYS A 32 6.01 16.08 -5.46
N ILE A 33 5.27 15.17 -4.82
CA ILE A 33 5.28 15.04 -3.37
C ILE A 33 6.42 14.10 -3.01
N HIS A 34 7.38 14.59 -2.25
CA HIS A 34 8.49 13.81 -1.72
C HIS A 34 8.16 13.28 -0.31
N PRO A 35 8.81 12.19 0.12
CA PRO A 35 8.72 11.71 1.50
C PRO A 35 8.96 12.80 2.55
N ALA A 36 9.97 13.65 2.33
CA ALA A 36 10.31 14.75 3.24
C ALA A 36 9.21 15.81 3.40
N ASP A 37 8.37 16.01 2.37
CA ASP A 37 7.25 16.97 2.45
C ASP A 37 6.21 16.52 3.48
N LEU A 38 6.16 15.22 3.80
CA LEU A 38 5.27 14.66 4.80
C LEU A 38 5.83 14.72 6.22
N PHE A 39 7.13 14.95 6.40
CA PHE A 39 7.78 14.93 7.71
C PHE A 39 7.09 15.84 8.73
N PRO A 40 6.74 17.10 8.42
CA PRO A 40 6.08 17.95 9.40
C PRO A 40 4.75 17.40 9.93
N PHE A 41 4.08 16.55 9.16
CA PHE A 41 2.80 15.97 9.51
C PHE A 41 2.93 14.67 10.33
N THR A 42 4.11 14.07 10.39
CA THR A 42 4.41 12.87 11.20
C THR A 42 4.48 13.12 12.71
N ARG A 43 4.08 14.31 13.18
CA ARG A 43 3.91 14.66 14.61
C ARG A 43 2.67 14.02 15.24
N LYS A 44 1.84 13.34 14.44
CA LYS A 44 0.70 12.52 14.88
C LYS A 44 0.75 11.17 14.16
N PRO A 45 0.11 10.12 14.71
CA PRO A 45 -0.01 8.85 14.01
C PRO A 45 -0.60 9.05 12.62
N MET A 46 0.08 8.53 11.59
CA MET A 46 -0.29 8.78 10.19
C MET A 46 -0.27 7.49 9.37
N LEU A 47 -1.34 7.29 8.59
CA LEU A 47 -1.39 6.27 7.53
C LEU A 47 -1.20 6.96 6.17
N ILE A 48 -0.26 6.47 5.37
CA ILE A 48 0.02 6.95 4.02
C ILE A 48 -0.23 5.79 3.06
N ILE A 49 -0.93 6.06 1.95
CA ILE A 49 -1.17 5.10 0.88
C ILE A 49 -0.51 5.65 -0.37
N VAL A 50 0.49 4.95 -0.89
CA VAL A 50 1.27 5.37 -2.06
C VAL A 50 1.07 4.36 -3.18
N ASP A 51 0.06 4.63 -4.01
CA ASP A 51 -0.23 3.84 -5.19
C ASP A 51 0.36 4.53 -6.43
N SER A 52 1.70 4.44 -6.57
CA SER A 52 2.49 5.06 -7.63
C SER A 52 3.62 4.14 -8.10
N ASP A 53 4.16 4.39 -9.29
CA ASP A 53 5.28 3.60 -9.84
C ASP A 53 6.57 3.83 -9.05
N ASN A 54 6.73 5.03 -8.48
CA ASN A 54 7.83 5.37 -7.58
C ASN A 54 7.43 5.25 -6.09
N ALA A 55 6.51 4.35 -5.74
CA ALA A 55 6.04 4.22 -4.36
C ALA A 55 7.17 3.92 -3.37
N LYS A 56 8.23 3.22 -3.80
CA LYS A 56 9.39 2.88 -2.97
C LYS A 56 10.16 4.10 -2.47
N ALA A 57 10.01 5.28 -3.07
CA ALA A 57 10.59 6.51 -2.49
C ALA A 57 10.15 6.71 -1.02
N PHE A 58 8.95 6.24 -0.66
CA PHE A 58 8.38 6.35 0.69
C PHE A 58 8.75 5.17 1.62
N SER A 59 9.64 4.27 1.21
CA SER A 59 9.97 3.06 1.97
C SER A 59 10.77 3.31 3.24
N HIS A 60 11.43 4.46 3.34
CA HIS A 60 12.31 4.83 4.46
C HIS A 60 11.92 6.20 5.01
N LEU A 61 10.72 6.30 5.60
CA LEU A 61 10.38 7.48 6.38
C LEU A 61 11.18 7.43 7.71
N PRO A 62 11.78 8.55 8.15
CA PRO A 62 12.46 8.61 9.44
C PRO A 62 11.46 8.69 10.59
N ASP A 63 11.84 8.13 11.74
CA ASP A 63 11.14 8.37 13.00
C ASP A 63 11.65 9.67 13.62
N LEU A 64 10.92 10.77 13.37
CA LEU A 64 11.32 12.12 13.79
C LEU A 64 10.67 12.59 15.09
N PHE A 65 9.50 12.05 15.42
CA PHE A 65 8.65 12.55 16.52
C PHE A 65 8.16 11.46 17.47
N GLY A 66 8.64 10.23 17.34
CA GLY A 66 8.21 9.11 18.19
C GLY A 66 6.73 8.76 18.01
N GLN A 67 6.15 9.14 16.87
CA GLN A 67 4.78 8.80 16.48
C GLN A 67 4.85 7.81 15.33
N PRO A 68 4.01 6.76 15.34
CA PRO A 68 4.12 5.76 14.29
C PRO A 68 3.54 6.28 12.99
N VAL A 69 4.19 5.87 11.91
CA VAL A 69 3.76 6.13 10.55
C VAL A 69 3.69 4.79 9.83
N ILE A 70 2.54 4.53 9.22
CA ILE A 70 2.34 3.36 8.35
C ILE A 70 2.33 3.86 6.92
N CYS A 71 3.22 3.32 6.09
CA CYS A 71 3.18 3.57 4.64
C CYS A 71 2.81 2.28 3.90
N LEU A 72 1.66 2.28 3.24
CA LEU A 72 1.18 1.22 2.36
C LEU A 72 1.56 1.56 0.93
N MET A 73 2.56 0.87 0.38
CA MET A 73 3.12 1.16 -0.94
C MET A 73 2.68 0.10 -1.95
N ALA A 74 2.40 0.53 -3.18
CA ALA A 74 2.17 -0.38 -4.29
C ALA A 74 3.47 -1.07 -4.75
N SER A 75 3.32 -2.20 -5.43
CA SER A 75 4.43 -2.90 -6.07
C SER A 75 5.02 -2.07 -7.21
N GLU A 76 6.35 -1.97 -7.28
CA GLU A 76 7.06 -1.36 -8.43
C GLU A 76 6.84 -2.17 -9.72
N GLU A 77 6.81 -3.49 -9.58
CA GLU A 77 6.70 -4.42 -10.71
C GLU A 77 5.48 -5.33 -10.53
N LEU A 78 4.60 -5.31 -11.52
CA LEU A 78 3.50 -6.26 -11.66
C LEU A 78 3.83 -7.27 -12.76
N PRO A 79 3.54 -8.57 -12.56
CA PRO A 79 3.61 -9.55 -13.65
C PRO A 79 2.79 -9.08 -14.86
N HIS A 80 3.30 -9.29 -16.08
CA HIS A 80 2.65 -8.83 -17.31
C HIS A 80 1.19 -9.28 -17.41
N SER A 81 0.93 -10.56 -17.12
CA SER A 81 -0.41 -11.15 -17.15
C SER A 81 -1.41 -10.43 -16.24
N ILE A 82 -0.94 -9.80 -15.16
CA ILE A 82 -1.79 -9.07 -14.23
C ILE A 82 -1.91 -7.61 -14.64
N ARG A 83 -0.80 -6.99 -15.08
CA ARG A 83 -0.79 -5.61 -15.56
C ARG A 83 -1.86 -5.36 -16.64
N GLU A 84 -2.11 -6.33 -17.51
CA GLU A 84 -3.14 -6.25 -18.56
C GLU A 84 -4.58 -6.14 -18.00
N HIS A 85 -4.87 -6.70 -16.84
CA HIS A 85 -6.18 -6.58 -16.19
C HIS A 85 -6.36 -5.26 -15.41
N PHE A 86 -5.29 -4.51 -15.18
CA PHE A 86 -5.30 -3.22 -14.47
C PHE A 86 -5.02 -2.03 -15.40
N THR A 87 -5.68 -2.02 -16.57
CA THR A 87 -5.61 -0.91 -17.55
C THR A 87 -6.36 0.34 -17.08
N ARG A 88 -7.31 0.21 -16.16
CA ARG A 88 -8.07 1.29 -15.53
C ARG A 88 -8.09 1.09 -14.02
N GLY A 89 -7.30 1.89 -13.30
CA GLY A 89 -7.15 1.77 -11.85
C GLY A 89 -5.95 0.90 -11.46
N ARG A 90 -5.38 1.20 -10.29
CA ARG A 90 -4.15 0.57 -9.81
C ARG A 90 -4.46 -0.53 -8.80
N LEU A 91 -3.68 -1.61 -8.86
CA LEU A 91 -3.87 -2.85 -8.09
C LEU A 91 -4.15 -2.60 -6.60
N LEU A 92 -3.29 -1.80 -5.95
CA LEU A 92 -3.37 -1.55 -4.52
C LEU A 92 -4.69 -0.87 -4.16
N THR A 93 -5.02 0.26 -4.81
CA THR A 93 -6.27 0.99 -4.57
C THR A 93 -7.49 0.12 -4.84
N THR A 94 -7.47 -0.72 -5.89
CA THR A 94 -8.57 -1.66 -6.16
C THR A 94 -8.76 -2.65 -5.01
N PHE A 95 -7.68 -3.22 -4.44
CA PHE A 95 -7.79 -4.09 -3.25
C PHE A 95 -8.33 -3.36 -2.03
N LEU A 96 -7.90 -2.11 -1.82
CA LEU A 96 -8.35 -1.29 -0.69
C LEU A 96 -9.82 -0.86 -0.84
N TYR A 97 -10.32 -0.74 -2.06
CA TYR A 97 -11.72 -0.41 -2.35
C TYR A 97 -12.64 -1.64 -2.38
N SER A 98 -12.30 -2.65 -3.18
CA SER A 98 -13.05 -3.91 -3.37
C SER A 98 -12.09 -5.11 -3.46
N PRO A 99 -11.84 -5.80 -2.32
CA PRO A 99 -10.87 -6.90 -2.28
C PRO A 99 -11.23 -8.06 -3.21
N ILE A 100 -12.52 -8.38 -3.37
CA ILE A 100 -12.94 -9.48 -4.23
C ILE A 100 -12.79 -9.14 -5.71
N MET A 101 -13.10 -7.91 -6.13
CA MET A 101 -12.89 -7.45 -7.50
C MET A 101 -11.40 -7.50 -7.84
N ALA A 102 -10.56 -6.97 -6.95
CA ALA A 102 -9.12 -7.02 -7.13
C ALA A 102 -8.57 -8.45 -7.17
N PHE A 103 -9.10 -9.35 -6.33
CA PHE A 103 -8.75 -10.77 -6.35
C PHE A 103 -9.08 -11.42 -7.69
N MET A 104 -10.31 -11.20 -8.20
CA MET A 104 -10.73 -11.75 -9.49
C MET A 104 -9.84 -11.26 -10.63
N LEU A 105 -9.59 -9.94 -10.72
CA LEU A 105 -8.69 -9.35 -11.71
C LEU A 105 -7.27 -9.91 -11.59
N THR A 106 -6.77 -10.09 -10.37
CA THR A 106 -5.43 -10.68 -10.12
C THR A 106 -5.35 -12.13 -10.61
N CYS A 107 -6.46 -12.88 -10.52
CA CYS A 107 -6.57 -14.26 -10.96
C CYS A 107 -7.01 -14.43 -12.41
N GLY A 108 -7.22 -13.35 -13.17
CA GLY A 108 -7.71 -13.41 -14.55
C GLY A 108 -9.16 -13.91 -14.67
N ILE A 109 -9.99 -13.63 -13.67
CA ILE A 109 -11.41 -13.97 -13.64
C ILE A 109 -12.21 -12.75 -14.07
N ASP A 110 -12.69 -12.74 -15.32
CA ASP A 110 -13.38 -11.57 -15.87
C ASP A 110 -14.88 -11.52 -15.53
N GLN A 111 -15.50 -12.68 -15.26
CA GLN A 111 -16.93 -12.78 -15.01
C GLN A 111 -17.25 -13.84 -13.96
N THR A 112 -18.27 -13.57 -13.16
CA THR A 112 -18.85 -14.50 -12.19
C THR A 112 -20.34 -14.19 -12.03
N SER A 113 -21.14 -15.17 -11.60
CA SER A 113 -22.54 -14.89 -11.25
C SER A 113 -22.64 -14.05 -9.97
N ASP A 114 -23.62 -13.16 -9.88
CA ASP A 114 -23.85 -12.30 -8.70
C ASP A 114 -23.92 -13.13 -7.40
N ARG A 115 -24.63 -14.27 -7.44
CA ARG A 115 -24.74 -15.18 -6.29
C ARG A 115 -23.40 -15.74 -5.82
N LEU A 116 -22.47 -16.01 -6.74
CA LEU A 116 -21.13 -16.49 -6.38
C LEU A 116 -20.27 -15.34 -5.87
N TYR A 117 -20.38 -14.16 -6.49
CA TYR A 117 -19.70 -12.94 -6.04
C TYR A 117 -20.06 -12.60 -4.59
N GLU A 118 -21.36 -12.53 -4.25
CA GLU A 118 -21.84 -12.27 -2.88
C GLU A 118 -21.33 -13.31 -1.87
N ARG A 119 -21.31 -14.59 -2.27
CA ARG A 119 -20.75 -15.66 -1.42
C ARG A 119 -19.26 -15.46 -1.18
N CYS A 120 -18.51 -15.06 -2.20
CA CYS A 120 -17.09 -14.77 -2.07
C CYS A 120 -16.85 -13.54 -1.19
N GLU A 121 -17.67 -12.49 -1.29
CA GLU A 121 -17.61 -11.34 -0.38
C GLU A 121 -17.78 -11.75 1.08
N GLN A 122 -18.76 -12.62 1.37
CA GLN A 122 -18.95 -13.15 2.73
C GLN A 122 -17.74 -13.97 3.22
N VAL A 123 -17.06 -14.69 2.33
CA VAL A 123 -15.84 -15.43 2.68
C VAL A 123 -14.69 -14.46 2.96
N VAL A 124 -14.54 -13.42 2.15
CA VAL A 124 -13.53 -12.36 2.37
C VAL A 124 -13.80 -11.65 3.69
N GLU A 125 -15.04 -11.25 3.99
CA GLU A 125 -15.42 -10.59 5.24
C GLU A 125 -15.06 -11.45 6.46
N LYS A 126 -15.37 -12.75 6.43
CA LYS A 126 -14.96 -13.70 7.48
C LYS A 126 -13.44 -13.77 7.63
N ALA A 127 -12.70 -13.78 6.51
CA ALA A 127 -11.24 -13.79 6.54
C ALA A 127 -10.67 -12.49 7.15
N LEU A 128 -11.24 -11.32 6.81
CA LEU A 128 -10.85 -10.03 7.40
C LEU A 128 -11.14 -9.99 8.90
N TYR A 129 -12.29 -10.53 9.33
CA TYR A 129 -12.65 -10.63 10.75
C TYR A 129 -11.66 -11.51 11.53
N GLU A 130 -11.29 -12.68 10.99
CA GLU A 130 -10.30 -13.55 11.63
C GLU A 130 -8.89 -12.94 11.61
N ALA A 131 -8.53 -12.21 10.55
CA ALA A 131 -7.30 -11.43 10.51
C ALA A 131 -7.29 -10.38 11.63
N GLN A 132 -8.37 -9.61 11.80
CA GLN A 132 -8.51 -8.64 12.89
C GLN A 132 -8.30 -9.28 14.27
N ARG A 133 -8.94 -10.43 14.52
CA ARG A 133 -8.77 -11.17 15.79
C ARG A 133 -7.31 -11.59 16.00
N SER A 134 -6.64 -12.00 14.94
CA SER A 134 -5.23 -12.37 14.97
C SER A 134 -4.33 -11.17 15.29
N TYR A 135 -4.61 -10.00 14.69
CA TYR A 135 -3.91 -8.75 15.01
C TYR A 135 -4.05 -8.39 16.50
N LEU A 136 -5.28 -8.36 17.01
CA LEU A 136 -5.58 -7.94 18.39
C LEU A 136 -5.08 -8.91 19.46
N ARG A 137 -4.86 -10.18 19.12
CA ARG A 137 -4.33 -11.20 20.04
C ARG A 137 -2.83 -11.38 19.94
N SER A 138 -2.19 -10.83 18.91
CA SER A 138 -0.77 -10.99 18.70
C SER A 138 0.03 -10.24 19.75
N ARG A 139 0.97 -10.95 20.39
CA ARG A 139 1.94 -10.34 21.32
C ARG A 139 3.19 -9.80 20.62
N THR A 140 3.34 -10.06 19.33
CA THR A 140 4.49 -9.64 18.53
C THR A 140 4.23 -8.37 17.74
N ILE A 141 2.98 -7.89 17.73
CA ILE A 141 2.60 -6.66 17.03
C ILE A 141 2.71 -5.52 18.03
N ASP A 142 3.45 -4.50 17.62
CA ASP A 142 3.70 -3.32 18.43
C ASP A 142 2.39 -2.61 18.83
N HIS A 143 2.30 -2.17 20.09
CA HIS A 143 1.12 -1.44 20.58
C HIS A 143 0.86 -0.15 19.78
N SER A 144 1.91 0.50 19.27
CA SER A 144 1.82 1.67 18.41
C SER A 144 1.12 1.38 17.08
N PHE A 145 1.19 0.15 16.56
CA PHE A 145 0.40 -0.27 15.40
C PHE A 145 -1.07 -0.44 15.76
N LEU A 146 -1.35 -1.02 16.94
CA LEU A 146 -2.72 -1.28 17.38
C LEU A 146 -3.54 0.00 17.60
N GLN A 147 -2.91 1.16 17.80
CA GLN A 147 -3.65 2.42 17.90
C GLN A 147 -4.40 2.77 16.61
N PHE A 148 -3.89 2.35 15.45
CA PHE A 148 -4.56 2.53 14.16
C PHE A 148 -5.82 1.66 14.04
N PHE A 149 -5.92 0.57 14.81
CA PHE A 149 -7.13 -0.25 14.87
C PHE A 149 -8.26 0.39 15.68
N GLY A 150 -7.99 1.50 16.37
CA GLY A 150 -9.01 2.29 17.07
C GLY A 150 -9.96 3.01 16.11
N ASP A 151 -9.48 3.39 14.92
CA ASP A 151 -10.29 3.99 13.86
C ASP A 151 -10.85 2.91 12.93
N GLU A 152 -12.16 2.93 12.69
CA GLU A 152 -12.84 1.90 11.89
C GLU A 152 -12.40 1.90 10.43
N PHE A 153 -12.22 3.08 9.84
CA PHE A 153 -11.83 3.22 8.44
C PHE A 153 -10.38 2.77 8.24
N ILE A 154 -9.46 3.23 9.08
CA ILE A 154 -8.06 2.80 9.02
C ILE A 154 -7.94 1.30 9.26
N ARG A 155 -8.65 0.76 10.26
CA ARG A 155 -8.69 -0.68 10.52
C ARG A 155 -9.15 -1.46 9.28
N LEU A 156 -10.21 -1.01 8.61
CA LEU A 156 -10.71 -1.62 7.38
C LEU A 156 -9.63 -1.60 6.29
N ILE A 157 -8.97 -0.47 6.06
CA ILE A 157 -7.90 -0.32 5.06
C ILE A 157 -6.73 -1.27 5.37
N LEU A 158 -6.28 -1.36 6.62
CA LEU A 158 -5.18 -2.25 7.03
C LEU A 158 -5.54 -3.73 6.82
N LEU A 159 -6.78 -4.13 7.12
CA LEU A 159 -7.25 -5.50 6.90
C LEU A 159 -7.35 -5.83 5.41
N ARG A 160 -7.88 -4.91 4.59
CA ARG A 160 -7.92 -5.07 3.13
C ARG A 160 -6.51 -5.12 2.52
N PHE A 161 -5.57 -4.34 3.06
CA PHE A 161 -4.16 -4.45 2.71
C PHE A 161 -3.57 -5.82 3.08
N ALA A 162 -3.88 -6.36 4.26
CA ALA A 162 -3.44 -7.70 4.64
C ALA A 162 -3.99 -8.77 3.69
N PHE A 163 -5.25 -8.64 3.25
CA PHE A 163 -5.83 -9.52 2.23
C PHE A 163 -5.15 -9.38 0.86
N CYS A 164 -4.86 -8.15 0.42
CA CYS A 164 -4.04 -7.88 -0.77
C CYS A 164 -2.70 -8.61 -0.67
N TYR A 165 -1.95 -8.38 0.42
CA TYR A 165 -0.66 -8.98 0.66
C TYR A 165 -0.71 -10.51 0.60
N CYS A 166 -1.67 -11.14 1.28
CA CYS A 166 -1.86 -12.58 1.26
C CYS A 166 -2.19 -13.09 -0.15
N THR A 167 -3.06 -12.39 -0.89
CA THR A 167 -3.42 -12.75 -2.26
C THR A 167 -2.18 -12.76 -3.16
N LEU A 168 -1.40 -11.67 -3.14
CA LEU A 168 -0.18 -11.58 -3.95
C LEU A 168 0.87 -12.61 -3.50
N ARG A 169 1.02 -12.86 -2.19
CA ARG A 169 1.92 -13.92 -1.67
C ARG A 169 1.61 -15.31 -2.14
N LEU A 170 0.33 -15.65 -2.24
CA LEU A 170 -0.12 -17.00 -2.58
C LEU A 170 -0.24 -17.18 -4.10
N HIS A 171 -0.33 -16.09 -4.85
CA HIS A 171 -0.48 -16.13 -6.30
C HIS A 171 0.82 -16.58 -7.00
N ARG A 172 0.72 -17.62 -7.84
CA ARG A 172 1.90 -18.27 -8.45
C ARG A 172 2.75 -17.32 -9.28
N ALA A 173 2.12 -16.37 -9.99
CA ALA A 173 2.83 -15.38 -10.81
C ALA A 173 3.70 -14.41 -9.98
N TYR A 174 3.41 -14.24 -8.69
CA TYR A 174 4.14 -13.32 -7.82
C TYR A 174 5.30 -13.96 -7.06
N LYS A 175 5.50 -15.29 -7.12
CA LYS A 175 6.56 -15.98 -6.36
C LYS A 175 7.96 -15.36 -6.54
N HIS A 176 8.26 -14.83 -7.72
CA HIS A 176 9.54 -14.17 -8.02
C HIS A 176 9.56 -12.67 -7.70
N TYR A 177 8.39 -12.04 -7.54
CA TYR A 177 8.24 -10.61 -7.27
C TYR A 177 8.17 -10.32 -5.77
N LEU A 178 7.91 -11.32 -4.91
CA LEU A 178 7.60 -11.12 -3.49
C LEU A 178 8.63 -10.38 -2.63
N LYS A 179 9.91 -10.38 -3.00
CA LYS A 179 10.92 -9.55 -2.32
C LYS A 179 10.74 -8.04 -2.60
N LYS A 180 9.98 -7.70 -3.64
CA LYS A 180 9.74 -6.34 -4.14
C LYS A 180 8.26 -5.91 -4.03
N THR A 181 7.31 -6.84 -3.85
CA THR A 181 5.92 -6.55 -4.21
C THR A 181 5.14 -5.70 -3.22
N LEU A 182 5.37 -5.77 -1.92
CA LEU A 182 4.61 -4.94 -0.98
C LEU A 182 5.43 -4.82 0.30
N LEU A 183 6.09 -3.68 0.48
CA LEU A 183 6.63 -3.29 1.77
C LEU A 183 5.56 -2.41 2.42
N ALA A 184 4.89 -2.94 3.44
CA ALA A 184 4.35 -2.06 4.47
C ALA A 184 5.55 -1.71 5.34
N THR A 185 6.09 -0.50 5.22
CA THR A 185 7.08 -0.06 6.20
C THR A 185 6.29 0.33 7.45
N LEU A 186 6.28 -0.59 8.41
CA LEU A 186 5.93 -0.26 9.78
C LEU A 186 7.17 0.37 10.40
N LEU A 187 7.17 1.69 10.59
CA LEU A 187 8.13 2.31 11.49
C LEU A 187 7.65 2.05 12.91
N SER A 188 7.99 0.87 13.41
CA SER A 188 8.05 0.66 14.85
C SER A 188 9.26 1.45 15.32
N THR A 189 8.97 2.49 16.10
CA THR A 189 9.91 3.13 17.04
C THR A 189 10.81 2.04 17.61
N LYS A 190 12.10 2.08 17.28
CA LYS A 190 13.07 1.26 18.00
C LYS A 190 12.99 1.69 19.47
N LEU A 191 12.71 0.73 20.35
CA LEU A 191 13.27 0.73 21.70
C LEU A 191 14.80 0.65 21.60
#